data_AF-A0A351MB15-F1
#
_entry.id   AF-A0A351MB15-F1
#
_cell.length_a   1.000
_cell.length_b   1.000
_cell.length_c   1.000
_cell.angle_alpha   90.00
_cell.angle_beta   90.00
_cell.angle_gamma   90.00
#
_symmetry.space_group_name_H-M   'P 1'
#
loop_
_entity.id
_entity.type
_entity.pdbx_description
1 polymer ?
#
loop_
_entity_poly.entity_id
_entity_poly.type
_entity_poly.pdbx_seq_one_letter_code
_entity_poly.pdbx_strand_id
1 'polypeptide(L)'
;VHVKVKEGTRERLQAFEGVVIAMRNRGLNSAFTVRKISHGEGVERVFQTYSPAVHEIQVKRRGDVRRAKLYYMRALRGKAARIREKIRTNVGAAALPADNGTDAGTGGNED
;
A
#
# COMPACT_ATOMS: atom_id res chain seq x y z
N VAL A 1 -2.53 -1.54 10.54
CA VAL A 1 -2.58 -0.23 11.23
C VAL A 1 -2.40 -0.49 12.70
N HIS A 2 -1.40 0.12 13.34
CA HIS A 2 -1.22 0.07 14.78
C HIS A 2 -1.89 1.29 15.41
N VAL A 3 -2.79 1.07 16.37
CA VAL A 3 -3.58 2.12 17.01
C VAL A 3 -3.32 2.09 18.50
N LYS A 4 -3.09 3.27 19.10
CA LYS A 4 -3.00 3.44 20.55
C LYS A 4 -4.39 3.32 21.16
N VAL A 5 -4.58 2.38 22.06
CA VAL A 5 -5.81 2.19 22.83
C VAL A 5 -5.50 2.48 24.29
N LYS A 6 -6.25 3.41 24.90
CA LYS A 6 -6.14 3.75 26.32
C LYS A 6 -7.18 2.96 27.11
N GLU A 7 -6.74 2.25 28.14
CA GLU A 7 -7.59 1.54 29.10
C GLU A 7 -7.20 2.02 30.50
N GLY A 8 -7.95 3.00 31.02
CA GLY A 8 -7.58 3.70 32.24
C GLY A 8 -6.23 4.41 32.09
N THR A 9 -5.25 4.01 32.90
CA THR A 9 -3.88 4.57 32.90
C THR A 9 -2.92 3.85 31.96
N ARG A 10 -3.30 2.71 31.37
CA ARG A 10 -2.43 1.92 30.50
C ARG A 10 -2.71 2.22 29.03
N GLU A 11 -1.65 2.31 28.24
CA GLU A 11 -1.74 2.39 26.78
C GLU A 11 -1.20 1.11 26.15
N ARG A 12 -1.89 0.59 25.13
CA ARG A 12 -1.43 -0.54 24.31
C ARG A 12 -1.51 -0.22 22.83
N LEU A 13 -0.63 -0.84 22.05
CA LEU A 13 -0.71 -0.83 20.60
C LEU A 13 -1.57 -2.01 20.12
N GLN A 14 -2.70 -1.71 19.50
CA GLN A 14 -3.56 -2.71 18.88
C GLN A 14 -3.39 -2.70 17.36
N ALA A 15 -3.07 -3.85 16.79
CA ALA A 15 -3.04 -4.02 15.34
C ALA A 15 -4.46 -4.24 14.80
N PHE A 16 -4.84 -3.42 13.82
CA PHE A 16 -5.99 -3.67 12.94
C PHE A 16 -5.49 -3.90 11.52
N GLU A 17 -5.63 -5.14 11.07
CA GLU A 17 -5.24 -5.59 9.73
C GLU A 17 -6.47 -6.01 8.93
N GLY A 18 -6.52 -5.58 7.68
CA GLY A 18 -7.60 -5.89 6.76
C GLY A 18 -7.41 -5.19 5.42
N VAL A 19 -8.41 -5.31 4.55
CA VAL A 19 -8.41 -4.67 3.24
C VAL A 19 -8.86 -3.22 3.38
N VAL A 20 -8.12 -2.29 2.76
CA VAL A 20 -8.59 -0.91 2.62
C VAL A 20 -9.66 -0.87 1.55
N ILE A 21 -10.90 -0.59 1.93
CA ILE A 21 -12.05 -0.60 1.02
C ILE A 21 -12.45 0.79 0.54
N ALA A 22 -11.98 1.85 1.20
CA ALA A 22 -12.22 3.22 0.80
C ALA A 22 -11.13 4.13 1.35
N MET A 23 -10.83 5.19 0.62
CA MET A 23 -9.96 6.27 1.05
C MET A 23 -10.63 7.60 0.68
N ARG A 24 -10.61 8.57 1.60
CA ARG A 24 -10.97 9.97 1.36
C ARG A 24 -9.72 10.82 1.49
N ASN A 25 -9.47 11.64 0.47
CA ASN A 25 -8.34 12.57 0.41
C ASN A 25 -8.89 13.99 0.51
N ARG A 26 -8.86 14.56 1.72
CA ARG A 26 -9.44 15.88 2.06
C ARG A 26 -8.51 16.64 3.02
N GLY A 27 -7.22 16.69 2.70
CA GLY A 27 -6.21 17.33 3.57
C GLY A 27 -6.19 16.69 4.96
N LEU A 28 -6.22 17.50 6.02
CA LEU A 28 -6.26 17.02 7.41
C LEU A 28 -7.47 16.10 7.70
N ASN A 29 -8.56 16.24 6.94
CA ASN A 29 -9.75 15.38 7.04
C ASN A 29 -9.64 14.10 6.19
N SER A 30 -8.43 13.71 5.77
CA SER A 30 -8.21 12.46 5.05
C SER A 30 -8.36 11.26 5.98
N ALA A 31 -8.92 10.19 5.45
CA ALA A 31 -9.13 8.96 6.19
C ALA A 31 -9.23 7.77 5.25
N PHE A 32 -9.10 6.57 5.80
CA PHE A 32 -9.25 5.33 5.09
C PHE A 32 -10.05 4.34 5.92
N THR A 33 -10.78 3.47 5.24
CA THR A 33 -11.65 2.46 5.87
C THR A 33 -11.03 1.09 5.65
N VAL A 34 -10.76 0.37 6.75
CA VAL A 34 -10.23 -0.98 6.73
C VAL A 34 -11.33 -1.95 7.11
N ARG A 35 -11.50 -3.02 6.32
CA ARG A 35 -12.45 -4.10 6.54
C ARG A 35 -11.71 -5.41 6.83
N LYS A 36 -12.14 -6.13 7.86
CA LYS A 36 -11.71 -7.51 8.13
C LYS A 36 -12.91 -8.38 8.55
N ILE A 37 -12.77 -9.69 8.42
CA ILE A 37 -13.65 -10.63 9.10
C ILE A 37 -12.98 -10.98 10.43
N SER A 38 -13.70 -10.84 11.54
CA SER A 38 -13.25 -11.17 12.89
C SER A 38 -14.28 -12.10 13.51
N HIS A 39 -13.90 -13.32 13.90
CA HIS A 39 -14.82 -14.30 14.49
C HIS A 39 -16.12 -14.51 13.68
N GLY A 40 -16.02 -14.53 12.34
CA GLY A 40 -17.17 -14.70 11.44
C GLY A 40 -17.92 -13.41 11.10
N GLU A 41 -17.68 -12.33 11.83
CA GLU A 41 -18.38 -11.06 11.64
C GLU A 41 -17.54 -10.04 10.85
N GLY A 42 -18.21 -9.26 10.00
CA GLY A 42 -17.56 -8.21 9.22
C GLY A 42 -17.33 -6.96 10.06
N VAL A 43 -16.08 -6.66 10.39
CA VAL A 43 -15.71 -5.47 11.15
C VAL A 43 -15.07 -4.44 10.23
N GLU A 44 -15.61 -3.22 10.26
CA GLU A 44 -15.05 -2.06 9.56
C GLU A 44 -14.61 -1.00 10.56
N ARG A 45 -13.41 -0.43 10.35
CA ARG A 45 -12.94 0.72 11.10
C ARG A 45 -12.45 1.81 10.16
N VAL A 46 -12.81 3.05 10.48
CA VAL A 46 -12.34 4.25 9.77
C VAL A 46 -11.21 4.86 10.59
N PHE A 47 -10.07 5.08 9.96
CA PHE A 47 -8.92 5.73 10.56
C PHE A 47 -8.67 7.05 9.84
N GLN A 48 -8.57 8.15 10.60
CA GLN A 48 -8.10 9.42 10.05
C GLN A 48 -6.59 9.31 9.81
N THR A 49 -6.13 9.70 8.63
CA THR A 49 -4.73 9.54 8.20
C THR A 49 -3.76 10.24 9.13
N TYR A 50 -4.16 11.38 9.71
CA TYR A 50 -3.33 12.24 10.54
C TYR A 50 -3.72 12.20 12.03
N SER A 51 -4.46 11.17 12.48
CA SER A 51 -4.84 11.06 13.89
C SER A 51 -3.64 10.67 14.77
N PRO A 52 -3.45 11.31 15.95
CA PRO A 52 -2.43 10.92 16.92
C PRO A 52 -2.67 9.53 17.55
N ALA A 53 -3.89 9.00 17.42
CA ALA A 53 -4.21 7.64 17.85
C ALA A 53 -3.60 6.59 16.92
N VAL A 54 -3.29 6.92 15.66
CA VAL A 54 -2.60 6.02 14.74
C VAL A 54 -1.11 6.11 15.00
N HIS A 55 -0.51 5.00 15.42
CA HIS A 55 0.93 4.91 15.63
C HIS A 55 1.68 4.62 14.33
N GLU A 56 1.16 3.69 13.52
CA GLU A 56 1.84 3.24 12.30
C GLU A 56 0.84 2.69 11.26
N ILE A 57 1.13 2.94 9.98
CA ILE A 57 0.42 2.36 8.84
C ILE A 57 1.43 1.60 7.96
N GLN A 58 1.39 0.27 8.02
CA GLN A 58 2.19 -0.59 7.15
C GLN A 58 1.33 -1.21 6.03
N VAL A 59 1.78 -1.07 4.78
CA VAL A 59 1.17 -1.75 3.63
C VAL A 59 1.82 -3.12 3.46
N LYS A 60 1.12 -4.19 3.84
CA LYS A 60 1.63 -5.55 3.72
C LYS A 60 1.66 -6.08 2.29
N ARG A 61 0.57 -5.85 1.55
CA ARG A 61 0.38 -6.31 0.16
C ARG A 61 -0.47 -5.30 -0.60
N ARG A 62 -0.31 -5.24 -1.92
CA ARG A 62 -1.11 -4.39 -2.81
C ARG A 62 -2.07 -5.26 -3.62
N GLY A 63 -3.36 -4.97 -3.53
CA GLY A 63 -4.38 -5.69 -4.30
C GLY A 63 -4.53 -5.16 -5.72
N ASP A 64 -4.78 -6.04 -6.68
CA ASP A 64 -5.22 -5.70 -8.02
C ASP A 64 -6.74 -5.49 -8.02
N VAL A 65 -7.14 -4.22 -8.08
CA VAL A 65 -8.53 -3.77 -8.02
C VAL A 65 -8.77 -2.67 -9.04
N ARG A 66 -9.99 -2.63 -9.58
CA ARG A 66 -10.37 -1.66 -10.63
C ARG A 66 -11.18 -0.46 -10.10
N ARG A 67 -11.64 -0.50 -8.85
CA ARG A 67 -12.49 0.53 -8.24
C ARG A 67 -11.76 1.19 -7.07
N ALA A 68 -11.95 2.50 -6.92
CA ALA A 68 -11.42 3.23 -5.77
C ALA A 68 -12.15 2.91 -4.45
N LYS A 69 -13.44 2.54 -4.54
CA LYS A 69 -14.27 2.10 -3.41
C LYS A 69 -14.70 0.65 -3.62
N LEU A 70 -14.34 -0.21 -2.68
CA LEU A 70 -14.52 -1.66 -2.75
C LEU A 70 -15.73 -2.13 -1.91
N TYR A 71 -16.78 -1.33 -1.81
CA TYR A 71 -17.95 -1.66 -0.97
C TYR A 71 -18.63 -2.97 -1.35
N TYR A 72 -18.48 -3.43 -2.60
CA TYR A 72 -18.95 -4.74 -3.04
C TYR A 72 -18.35 -5.89 -2.21
N MET A 73 -17.17 -5.71 -1.60
CA MET A 73 -16.57 -6.71 -0.70
C MET A 73 -17.39 -6.99 0.57
N ARG A 74 -18.36 -6.14 0.90
CA ARG A 74 -19.27 -6.37 2.04
C ARG A 74 -20.19 -7.57 1.82
N ALA A 75 -20.58 -7.82 0.58
CA ALA A 75 -21.42 -8.95 0.20
C ALA A 75 -20.62 -10.25 -0.03
N LEU A 76 -19.31 -10.15 -0.28
CA LEU A 76 -18.48 -11.30 -0.62
C LEU A 76 -17.98 -12.05 0.62
N ARG A 77 -17.84 -13.37 0.50
CA ARG A 77 -17.27 -14.28 1.51
C ARG A 77 -16.37 -15.33 0.86
N GLY A 78 -15.57 -16.02 1.67
CA GLY A 78 -14.71 -17.12 1.23
C GLY A 78 -13.79 -16.75 0.06
N LYS A 79 -13.74 -17.62 -0.95
CA LYS A 79 -12.88 -17.44 -2.15
C LYS A 79 -13.22 -16.19 -2.94
N ALA A 80 -14.49 -15.79 -3.01
CA ALA A 80 -14.93 -14.61 -3.74
C ALA A 80 -14.42 -13.30 -3.12
N ALA A 81 -14.19 -13.27 -1.81
CA ALA A 81 -13.65 -12.10 -1.12
C ALA A 81 -12.12 -11.93 -1.28
N ARG A 82 -11.43 -12.89 -1.92
CA ARG A 82 -9.97 -12.81 -2.12
C ARG A 82 -9.64 -11.84 -3.25
N ILE A 83 -8.82 -10.83 -2.94
CA ILE A 83 -8.23 -9.93 -3.94
C ILE A 83 -6.89 -10.51 -4.38
N ARG A 84 -6.66 -10.57 -5.70
CA ARG A 84 -5.36 -10.97 -6.26
C ARG A 84 -4.32 -9.91 -5.94
N GLU A 85 -3.09 -10.34 -5.69
CA GLU A 85 -1.98 -9.42 -5.47
C GLU A 85 -1.55 -8.77 -6.79
N LYS A 86 -1.28 -7.46 -6.75
CA LYS A 86 -0.73 -6.72 -7.87
C LYS A 86 0.77 -6.94 -7.92
N ILE A 87 1.20 -7.88 -8.76
CA ILE A 87 2.62 -8.15 -9.03
C ILE A 87 3.17 -6.95 -9.81
N ARG A 88 4.12 -6.23 -9.21
CA ARG A 88 4.92 -5.24 -9.95
C ARG A 88 6.03 -6.03 -10.63
N THR A 89 5.92 -6.27 -11.93
CA THR A 89 7.07 -6.69 -12.71
C THR A 89 8.10 -5.57 -12.62
N ASN A 90 9.22 -5.82 -11.98
CA ASN A 90 10.27 -4.84 -11.82
C ASN A 90 11.00 -4.74 -13.17
N VAL A 91 10.48 -3.94 -14.11
CA VAL A 91 11.06 -3.75 -15.45
C VAL A 91 12.33 -2.86 -15.42
N GLY A 92 12.87 -2.57 -14.23
CA GLY A 92 14.02 -1.68 -14.02
C GLY A 92 15.36 -2.39 -13.75
N ALA A 93 15.56 -3.60 -14.28
CA ALA A 93 16.83 -4.33 -14.17
C ALA A 93 17.26 -4.99 -15.50
N ALA A 94 16.86 -4.41 -16.63
CA ALA A 94 17.35 -4.78 -17.95
C ALA A 94 18.32 -3.69 -18.44
N ALA A 95 19.61 -4.01 -18.35
CA ALA A 95 20.79 -3.43 -18.96
C ALA A 95 20.64 -2.08 -19.72
N LEU A 96 21.24 -1.01 -19.17
CA LEU A 96 21.84 0.03 -20.00
C LEU A 96 23.17 -0.54 -20.55
N PRO A 97 23.45 -0.48 -21.86
CA PRO A 97 24.77 -0.84 -22.36
C PRO A 97 25.80 0.16 -21.81
N ALA A 98 26.84 -0.36 -21.18
CA ALA A 98 28.03 0.43 -20.86
C ALA A 98 28.65 0.91 -22.18
N ASP A 99 28.71 2.22 -22.35
CA ASP A 99 29.51 2.88 -23.37
C ASP A 99 30.99 2.60 -23.06
N ASN A 100 31.53 1.55 -23.66
CA ASN A 100 32.97 1.32 -23.68
C ASN A 100 33.57 2.25 -24.73
N GLY A 101 33.92 3.45 -24.26
CA GLY A 101 34.80 4.37 -24.99
C GLY A 101 36.02 3.59 -25.49
N THR A 102 36.05 3.37 -26.80
CA THR A 102 37.19 2.79 -27.50
C THR A 102 37.80 3.91 -28.32
N ASP A 103 38.98 4.29 -27.87
CA ASP A 103 40.01 5.04 -28.58
C ASP A 103 40.14 4.59 -30.05
N ALA A 104 40.05 5.57 -30.96
CA ALA A 104 40.56 5.46 -32.31
C ALA A 104 41.38 6.73 -32.61
N GLY A 105 42.60 6.80 -32.07
CA GLY A 105 43.67 7.58 -32.67
C GLY A 105 43.99 7.07 -34.07
N THR A 106 44.20 7.99 -35.02
CA THR A 106 45.12 8.01 -36.18
C THR A 106 44.67 9.24 -37.00
N GLY A 107 45.38 10.38 -37.05
CA GLY A 107 46.65 10.59 -37.75
C GLY A 107 46.37 11.34 -39.07
N GLY A 108 47.02 12.49 -39.30
CA GLY A 108 46.96 13.18 -40.60
C GLY A 108 47.38 14.65 -40.55
N ASN A 109 48.58 14.93 -41.06
CA ASN A 109 49.23 16.23 -41.28
C ASN A 109 48.58 17.06 -42.42
N GLU A 110 49.13 18.29 -42.59
CA GLU A 110 49.16 19.15 -43.81
C GLU A 110 47.83 19.88 -44.10
N ASP A 111 47.74 21.21 -44.29
CA ASP A 111 48.68 22.32 -44.57
C ASP A 111 48.22 23.63 -43.89
#